data_AF-A0A8B3DEE1-F1
#
_entry.id   AF-A0A8B3DEE1-F1
#
_cell.length_a   1.000
_cell.length_b   1.000
_cell.length_c   1.000
_cell.angle_alpha   90.00
_cell.angle_beta   90.00
_cell.angle_gamma   90.00
#
_symmetry.space_group_name_H-M   'P 1'
#
loop_
_entity.id
_entity.type
_entity.pdbx_description
1 polymer ?
#
loop_
_entity_poly.entity_id
_entity_poly.type
_entity_poly.pdbx_seq_one_letter_code
_entity_poly.pdbx_strand_id
1 'polypeptide(L)'
;MKTLRILFLILIYMPAQVLAFELFPMVQFLSDSGKETTVFFKVTNTSLAPLPIEVTGVKRLVEFNNEESLLETDDLMIFPPQVLIQPGKSQTIKVQYIGAPKGVAESYRLIVSQLPLKADEVEKDAIQMLFRIGALVFVSPQDAQDQYSSEITVSNDNKPNLKISNTGSSVIELNKHTYSVDWQGQTKRWDWEQLEPVLPMQYLVPNQKVQVNVESLLVN
;
A
#
# COMPACT_ATOMS: atom_id res chain seq x y z
N MET A 1 -42.18 20.56 19.48
CA MET A 1 -41.48 20.71 18.18
C MET A 1 -39.97 20.95 18.31
N LYS A 2 -39.46 21.74 19.28
CA LYS A 2 -38.01 21.93 19.50
C LYS A 2 -37.28 20.65 19.97
N THR A 3 -37.91 19.87 20.85
CA THR A 3 -37.38 18.57 21.34
C THR A 3 -37.28 17.51 20.25
N LEU A 4 -38.25 17.47 19.32
CA LEU A 4 -38.23 16.56 18.17
C LEU A 4 -37.14 16.91 17.14
N ARG A 5 -36.83 18.22 16.97
CA ARG A 5 -35.70 18.67 16.15
C ARG A 5 -34.33 18.32 16.76
N ILE A 6 -34.19 18.36 18.09
CA ILE A 6 -32.95 17.98 18.78
C ILE A 6 -32.71 16.47 18.65
N LEU A 7 -33.76 15.65 18.76
CA LEU A 7 -33.65 14.20 18.59
C LEU A 7 -33.22 13.81 17.16
N PHE A 8 -33.71 14.52 16.15
CA PHE A 8 -33.34 14.30 14.75
C PHE A 8 -31.88 14.71 14.45
N LEU A 9 -31.38 15.75 15.12
CA LEU A 9 -29.99 16.20 15.01
C LEU A 9 -29.00 15.23 15.69
N ILE A 10 -29.40 14.54 16.77
CA ILE A 10 -28.57 13.53 17.45
C ILE A 10 -28.43 12.26 16.61
N LEU A 11 -29.47 11.88 15.86
CA LEU A 11 -29.44 10.66 15.03
C LEU A 11 -28.49 10.78 13.83
N ILE A 12 -28.26 12.00 13.31
CA ILE A 12 -27.33 12.27 12.21
C ILE A 12 -25.86 12.23 12.66
N TYR A 13 -25.59 12.31 13.96
CA TYR A 13 -24.25 12.25 14.53
C TYR A 13 -23.79 10.84 14.94
N MET A 14 -24.59 9.79 14.70
CA MET A 14 -24.09 8.42 14.91
C MET A 14 -23.11 8.05 13.79
N PRO A 15 -21.82 7.83 14.09
CA PRO A 15 -20.89 7.33 13.09
C PRO A 15 -21.39 5.95 12.64
N ALA A 16 -21.60 5.78 11.34
CA ALA A 16 -21.80 4.46 10.77
C ALA A 16 -20.55 3.63 11.11
N GLN A 17 -20.70 2.61 11.94
CA GLN A 17 -19.59 1.72 12.25
C GLN A 17 -19.25 0.94 10.98
N VAL A 18 -18.08 1.25 10.41
CA VAL A 18 -17.51 0.50 9.29
C VAL A 18 -17.26 -0.93 9.77
N LEU A 19 -17.92 -1.91 9.14
CA LEU A 19 -17.87 -3.33 9.49
C LEU A 19 -16.62 -4.06 8.95
N ALA A 20 -15.59 -3.33 8.53
CA ALA A 20 -14.35 -3.90 8.01
C ALA A 20 -13.31 -4.00 9.13
N PHE A 21 -12.57 -5.10 9.15
CA PHE A 21 -11.42 -5.23 10.03
C PHE A 21 -10.30 -4.28 9.64
N GLU A 22 -9.45 -3.93 10.61
CA GLU A 22 -8.32 -3.04 10.40
C GLU A 22 -7.03 -3.85 10.22
N LEU A 23 -6.18 -3.45 9.27
CA LEU A 23 -4.81 -3.94 9.11
C LEU A 23 -3.83 -2.78 9.30
N PHE A 24 -2.89 -2.92 10.23
CA PHE A 24 -1.90 -1.88 10.52
C PHE A 24 -0.50 -2.47 10.78
N PRO A 25 0.59 -1.85 10.28
CA PRO A 25 0.60 -0.78 9.28
C PRO A 25 0.24 -1.30 7.88
N MET A 26 0.04 -0.39 6.92
CA MET A 26 -0.22 -0.76 5.52
C MET A 26 1.05 -0.94 4.69
N VAL A 27 2.22 -0.55 5.21
CA VAL A 27 3.52 -0.67 4.56
C VAL A 27 4.56 -1.07 5.60
N GLN A 28 5.44 -2.00 5.24
CA GLN A 28 6.62 -2.37 6.03
C GLN A 28 7.85 -2.50 5.11
N PHE A 29 9.02 -2.23 5.70
CA PHE A 29 10.32 -2.39 5.06
C PHE A 29 11.12 -3.43 5.85
N LEU A 30 11.68 -4.40 5.14
CA LEU A 30 12.55 -5.45 5.67
C LEU A 30 13.91 -5.36 4.98
N SER A 31 14.92 -5.87 5.68
CA SER A 31 16.16 -6.27 5.04
C SER A 31 16.07 -7.73 4.58
N ASP A 32 16.79 -8.07 3.51
CA ASP A 32 16.93 -9.42 2.99
C ASP A 32 17.77 -10.34 3.91
N SER A 33 18.45 -9.77 4.89
CA SER A 33 19.40 -10.47 5.76
C SER A 33 19.57 -9.74 7.10
N GLY A 34 20.17 -10.42 8.09
CA GLY A 34 20.44 -9.82 9.40
C GLY A 34 19.19 -9.68 10.28
N LYS A 35 19.18 -8.64 11.13
CA LYS A 35 18.18 -8.47 12.21
C LYS A 35 16.84 -7.91 11.73
N GLU A 36 16.81 -7.24 10.58
CA GLU A 36 15.63 -6.54 10.04
C GLU A 36 14.86 -7.40 9.02
N THR A 37 15.03 -8.71 9.06
CA THR A 37 14.29 -9.68 8.24
C THR A 37 12.89 -9.95 8.75
N THR A 38 12.48 -9.38 9.88
CA THR A 38 11.19 -9.66 10.54
C THR A 38 10.46 -8.37 10.85
N VAL A 39 9.17 -8.33 10.50
CA VAL A 39 8.23 -7.26 10.87
C VAL A 39 6.94 -7.84 11.42
N PHE A 40 6.12 -6.96 11.98
CA PHE A 40 4.83 -7.31 12.54
C PHE A 40 3.72 -6.45 11.96
N PHE A 41 2.59 -7.11 11.73
CA PHE A 41 1.32 -6.49 11.39
C PHE A 41 0.32 -6.79 12.49
N LYS A 42 -0.66 -5.90 12.68
CA LYS A 42 -1.77 -6.07 13.61
C LYS A 42 -3.06 -6.06 12.83
N VAL A 43 -3.83 -7.13 12.96
CA VAL A 43 -5.20 -7.21 12.46
C VAL A 43 -6.15 -7.01 13.62
N THR A 44 -7.05 -6.02 13.54
CA THR A 44 -8.04 -5.75 14.59
C THR A 44 -9.43 -6.05 14.08
N ASN A 45 -10.15 -6.92 14.79
CA ASN A 45 -11.56 -7.15 14.54
C ASN A 45 -12.39 -6.04 15.20
N THR A 46 -12.84 -5.09 14.39
CA THR A 46 -13.71 -3.96 14.77
C THR A 46 -15.19 -4.31 14.74
N SER A 47 -15.55 -5.52 14.27
CA SER A 47 -16.93 -5.98 14.16
C SER A 47 -17.42 -6.63 15.47
N LEU A 48 -18.73 -6.88 15.54
CA LEU A 48 -19.38 -7.59 16.64
C LEU A 48 -19.39 -9.12 16.46
N ALA A 49 -18.90 -9.64 15.33
CA ALA A 49 -18.86 -11.06 15.03
C ALA A 49 -17.40 -11.59 15.06
N PRO A 50 -17.18 -12.88 15.35
CA PRO A 50 -15.85 -13.48 15.19
C PRO A 50 -15.34 -13.33 13.76
N LEU A 51 -14.05 -13.03 13.62
CA LEU A 51 -13.41 -12.79 12.33
C LEU A 51 -12.38 -13.90 12.05
N PRO A 52 -12.72 -14.94 11.28
CA PRO A 52 -11.73 -15.87 10.77
C PRO A 52 -10.98 -15.19 9.61
N ILE A 53 -9.65 -15.18 9.69
CA ILE A 53 -8.80 -14.68 8.62
C ILE A 53 -7.80 -15.73 8.17
N GLU A 54 -7.39 -15.59 6.92
CA GLU A 54 -6.19 -16.18 6.35
C GLU A 54 -5.23 -15.07 5.93
N VAL A 55 -3.93 -15.30 6.13
CA VAL A 55 -2.87 -14.35 5.76
C VAL A 55 -1.88 -15.03 4.84
N THR A 56 -1.69 -14.46 3.65
CA THR A 56 -0.77 -14.98 2.63
C THR A 56 0.19 -13.90 2.14
N GLY A 57 1.36 -14.34 1.67
CA GLY A 57 2.39 -13.49 1.09
C GLY A 57 2.49 -13.78 -0.40
N VAL A 58 2.53 -12.75 -1.23
CA VAL A 58 2.74 -12.90 -2.68
C VAL A 58 3.77 -11.88 -3.15
N LYS A 59 4.57 -12.24 -4.15
CA LYS A 59 5.47 -11.31 -4.80
C LYS A 59 4.64 -10.36 -5.67
N ARG A 60 4.98 -9.07 -5.61
CA ARG A 60 4.31 -8.00 -6.33
C ARG A 60 5.24 -7.47 -7.42
N LEU A 61 4.83 -7.63 -8.67
CA LEU A 61 5.43 -6.94 -9.80
C LEU A 61 4.56 -5.74 -10.14
N VAL A 62 5.18 -4.59 -10.39
CA VAL A 62 4.45 -3.41 -10.86
C VAL A 62 5.04 -2.99 -12.19
N GLU A 63 4.17 -2.90 -13.17
CA GLU A 63 4.49 -2.43 -14.51
C GLU A 63 4.28 -0.92 -14.61
N PHE A 64 4.44 -0.37 -15.82
CA PHE A 64 4.23 1.05 -16.06
C PHE A 64 2.78 1.46 -15.71
N ASN A 65 2.59 2.67 -15.16
CA ASN A 65 1.29 3.18 -14.67
C ASN A 65 0.65 2.40 -13.51
N ASN A 66 1.44 1.76 -12.65
CA ASN A 66 0.98 1.11 -11.41
C ASN A 66 0.08 -0.11 -11.63
N GLU A 67 0.13 -0.72 -12.82
CA GLU A 67 -0.49 -2.02 -13.07
C GLU A 67 0.27 -3.11 -12.30
N GLU A 68 -0.46 -3.93 -11.54
CA GLU A 68 0.10 -4.89 -10.61
C GLU A 68 -0.18 -6.32 -11.05
N SER A 69 0.86 -7.15 -11.07
CA SER A 69 0.73 -8.61 -11.17
C SER A 69 1.28 -9.27 -9.91
N LEU A 70 0.60 -10.33 -9.47
CA LEU A 70 0.90 -11.06 -8.24
C LEU A 70 1.39 -12.45 -8.59
N LEU A 71 2.52 -12.84 -8.01
CA LEU A 71 3.13 -14.15 -8.20
C LEU A 71 3.24 -14.87 -6.86
N GLU A 72 3.03 -16.18 -6.87
CA GLU A 72 3.29 -17.02 -5.71
C GLU A 72 4.77 -16.95 -5.31
N THR A 73 5.04 -17.06 -4.01
CA THR A 73 6.39 -16.97 -3.48
C THR A 73 6.48 -17.70 -2.14
N ASP A 74 7.63 -18.31 -1.89
CA ASP A 74 7.99 -18.89 -0.60
C ASP A 74 8.99 -18.01 0.18
N ASP A 75 9.26 -16.79 -0.31
CA ASP A 75 10.23 -15.87 0.28
C ASP A 75 9.76 -15.30 1.63
N LEU A 76 8.47 -15.43 1.97
CA LEU A 76 7.87 -14.89 3.18
C LEU A 76 7.30 -16.00 4.08
N MET A 77 7.84 -16.11 5.29
CA MET A 77 7.25 -16.89 6.37
C MET A 77 6.25 -16.02 7.14
N ILE A 78 5.00 -16.48 7.22
CA ILE A 78 3.90 -15.76 7.88
C ILE A 78 3.35 -16.59 9.04
N PHE A 79 3.20 -15.99 10.21
CA PHE A 79 2.67 -16.67 11.39
C PHE A 79 1.80 -15.77 12.29
N PRO A 80 0.62 -16.24 12.75
CA PRO A 80 -0.08 -17.42 12.26
C PRO A 80 -0.64 -17.20 10.83
N PRO A 81 -0.69 -18.23 9.98
CA PRO A 81 -1.25 -18.11 8.64
C PRO A 81 -2.79 -18.05 8.64
N GLN A 82 -3.45 -18.60 9.67
CA GLN A 82 -4.89 -18.51 9.87
C GLN A 82 -5.21 -18.33 11.36
N VAL A 83 -6.25 -17.55 11.67
CA VAL A 83 -6.63 -17.24 13.05
C VAL A 83 -8.08 -16.77 13.13
N LEU A 84 -8.76 -17.10 14.24
CA LEU A 84 -10.07 -16.56 14.58
C LEU A 84 -9.90 -15.41 15.59
N ILE A 85 -10.20 -14.18 15.18
CA ILE A 85 -10.09 -12.99 16.02
C ILE A 85 -11.46 -12.66 16.61
N GLN A 86 -11.58 -12.68 17.94
CA GLN A 86 -12.83 -12.37 18.63
C GLN A 86 -13.21 -10.88 18.50
N PRO A 87 -14.50 -10.51 18.65
CA PRO A 87 -14.97 -9.12 18.58
C PRO A 87 -14.15 -8.18 19.48
N GLY A 88 -13.71 -7.05 18.92
CA GLY A 88 -12.92 -6.04 19.62
C GLY A 88 -11.50 -6.48 19.99
N LYS A 89 -11.01 -7.63 19.50
CA LYS A 89 -9.64 -8.11 19.74
C LYS A 89 -8.75 -7.86 18.53
N SER A 90 -7.44 -7.92 18.76
CA SER A 90 -6.42 -7.85 17.73
C SER A 90 -5.54 -9.09 17.75
N GLN A 91 -5.03 -9.47 16.58
CA GLN A 91 -3.99 -10.47 16.43
C GLN A 91 -2.76 -9.83 15.79
N THR A 92 -1.59 -10.12 16.35
CA THR A 92 -0.31 -9.80 15.72
C THR A 92 0.10 -10.92 14.77
N ILE A 93 0.44 -10.55 13.54
CA ILE A 93 0.96 -11.43 12.49
C ILE A 93 2.44 -11.11 12.31
N LYS A 94 3.30 -12.11 12.53
CA LYS A 94 4.73 -12.04 12.23
C LYS A 94 4.92 -12.33 10.75
N VAL A 95 5.67 -11.47 10.07
CA VAL A 95 6.10 -11.68 8.69
C VAL A 95 7.62 -11.65 8.69
N GLN A 96 8.24 -12.71 8.20
CA GLN A 96 9.68 -12.84 8.13
C GLN A 96 10.12 -13.17 6.71
N TYR A 97 11.08 -12.43 6.18
CA TYR A 97 11.74 -12.77 4.94
C TYR A 97 12.70 -13.95 5.16
N ILE A 98 12.52 -15.01 4.36
CA ILE A 98 13.31 -16.26 4.40
C ILE A 98 13.87 -16.64 3.01
N GLY A 99 13.69 -15.78 2.01
CA GLY A 99 14.24 -15.97 0.67
C GLY A 99 15.76 -15.76 0.63
N ALA A 100 16.35 -16.00 -0.55
CA ALA A 100 17.78 -15.73 -0.77
C ALA A 100 18.10 -14.22 -0.73
N PRO A 101 19.33 -13.81 -0.36
CA PRO A 101 19.74 -12.41 -0.47
C PRO A 101 19.48 -11.84 -1.87
N LYS A 102 19.10 -10.57 -1.95
CA LYS A 102 18.68 -9.89 -3.18
C LYS A 102 19.71 -8.81 -3.53
N GLY A 103 19.96 -8.60 -4.82
CA GLY A 103 20.83 -7.50 -5.27
C GLY A 103 20.13 -6.13 -5.31
N VAL A 104 18.80 -6.12 -5.31
CA VAL A 104 17.95 -4.93 -5.38
C VAL A 104 16.66 -5.17 -4.59
N ALA A 105 16.00 -4.10 -4.17
CA ALA A 105 14.75 -4.20 -3.45
C ALA A 105 13.63 -4.87 -4.27
N GLU A 106 12.86 -5.73 -3.62
CA GLU A 106 11.67 -6.36 -4.20
C GLU A 106 10.41 -5.96 -3.43
N SER A 107 9.25 -6.02 -4.11
CA SER A 107 7.94 -5.71 -3.53
C SER A 107 7.11 -6.97 -3.36
N TYR A 108 6.35 -7.02 -2.27
CA TYR A 108 5.44 -8.09 -1.92
C TYR A 108 4.13 -7.50 -1.39
N ARG A 109 3.05 -8.31 -1.41
CA ARG A 109 1.82 -8.04 -0.68
C ARG A 109 1.68 -9.02 0.47
N LEU A 110 1.35 -8.49 1.65
CA LEU A 110 0.73 -9.28 2.71
C LEU A 110 -0.78 -9.15 2.56
N ILE A 111 -1.45 -10.24 2.25
CA ILE A 111 -2.88 -10.28 1.96
C ILE A 111 -3.60 -10.92 3.13
N VAL A 112 -4.48 -10.17 3.77
CA VAL A 112 -5.38 -10.66 4.82
C VAL A 112 -6.77 -10.85 4.20
N SER A 113 -7.24 -12.09 4.16
CA SER A 113 -8.54 -12.46 3.60
C SER A 113 -9.46 -12.92 4.72
N GLN A 114 -10.66 -12.34 4.79
CA GLN A 114 -11.72 -12.86 5.65
C GLN A 114 -12.27 -14.16 5.07
N LEU A 115 -12.35 -15.20 5.90
CA LEU A 115 -12.96 -16.46 5.51
C LEU A 115 -14.48 -16.43 5.78
N PRO A 116 -15.31 -17.06 4.95
CA PRO A 116 -16.73 -17.18 5.23
C PRO A 116 -16.95 -18.06 6.47
N LEU A 117 -17.71 -17.55 7.44
CA LEU A 117 -18.27 -18.41 8.49
C LEU A 117 -19.44 -19.19 7.87
N LYS A 118 -19.48 -20.51 8.11
CA LYS A 118 -20.69 -21.29 7.84
C LYS A 118 -21.78 -20.73 8.75
N ALA A 119 -22.79 -20.12 8.16
CA ALA A 119 -23.97 -19.70 8.88
C ALA A 119 -24.95 -20.88 8.85
N ASP A 120 -25.24 -21.45 10.02
CA ASP A 120 -26.10 -22.62 10.13
C ASP A 120 -27.57 -22.31 9.76
N GLU A 121 -27.93 -21.02 9.64
CA GLU A 121 -29.26 -20.56 9.25
C GLU A 121 -29.15 -19.26 8.44
N VAL A 122 -28.93 -19.35 7.13
CA VAL A 122 -29.09 -18.21 6.22
C VAL A 122 -30.47 -18.34 5.58
N GLU A 123 -31.35 -17.37 5.84
CA GLU A 123 -32.55 -17.17 5.02
C GLU A 123 -32.14 -17.16 3.55
N LYS A 124 -32.91 -17.84 2.69
CA LYS A 124 -32.50 -18.29 1.35
C LYS A 124 -32.02 -17.20 0.36
N ASP A 125 -32.06 -15.91 0.72
CA ASP A 125 -31.74 -14.76 -0.14
C ASP A 125 -30.83 -13.71 0.54
N ALA A 126 -29.71 -14.09 1.17
CA ALA A 126 -28.74 -13.14 1.73
C ALA A 126 -27.44 -13.04 0.91
N ILE A 127 -26.96 -11.81 0.65
CA ILE A 127 -25.65 -11.54 0.06
C ILE A 127 -24.59 -11.45 1.17
N GLN A 128 -23.56 -12.28 1.10
CA GLN A 128 -22.41 -12.21 2.02
C GLN A 128 -21.26 -11.44 1.37
N MET A 129 -20.82 -10.37 2.03
CA MET A 129 -19.63 -9.61 1.65
C MET A 129 -18.42 -10.09 2.47
N LEU A 130 -17.29 -10.32 1.80
CA LEU A 130 -16.01 -10.70 2.43
C LEU A 130 -14.94 -9.68 2.10
N PHE A 131 -14.12 -9.34 3.08
CA PHE A 131 -13.04 -8.37 2.90
C PHE A 131 -11.70 -9.05 2.61
N ARG A 132 -10.92 -8.43 1.72
CA ARG A 132 -9.53 -8.79 1.42
C ARG A 132 -8.70 -7.51 1.40
N ILE A 133 -7.75 -7.39 2.32
CA ILE A 133 -6.92 -6.18 2.48
C ILE A 133 -5.45 -6.56 2.23
N GLY A 134 -4.75 -5.78 1.41
CA GLY A 134 -3.35 -6.01 1.06
C GLY A 134 -2.45 -4.89 1.57
N ALA A 135 -1.53 -5.21 2.48
CA ALA A 135 -0.43 -4.33 2.86
C ALA A 135 0.80 -4.54 1.95
N LEU A 136 1.64 -3.51 1.81
CA LEU A 136 2.91 -3.57 1.10
C LEU A 136 4.03 -4.04 2.04
N VAL A 137 4.89 -4.88 1.48
CA VAL A 137 6.13 -5.31 2.13
C VAL A 137 7.25 -5.12 1.12
N PHE A 138 8.25 -4.30 1.46
CA PHE A 138 9.46 -4.14 0.66
C PHE A 138 10.61 -4.86 1.33
N VAL A 139 11.38 -5.63 0.57
CA VAL A 139 12.57 -6.32 1.07
C VAL A 139 13.77 -5.76 0.32
N SER A 140 14.73 -5.17 1.01
CA SER A 140 15.92 -4.53 0.41
C SER A 140 17.21 -5.17 0.91
N PRO A 141 18.29 -5.20 0.11
CA PRO A 141 19.62 -5.51 0.63
C PRO A 141 20.04 -4.49 1.70
N GLN A 142 20.89 -4.89 2.65
CA GLN A 142 21.35 -3.99 3.73
C GLN A 142 22.10 -2.75 3.21
N ASP A 143 22.80 -2.89 2.09
CA ASP A 143 23.58 -1.84 1.44
C ASP A 143 22.84 -1.18 0.27
N ALA A 144 21.51 -1.33 0.23
CA ALA A 144 20.67 -0.73 -0.79
C ALA A 144 20.86 0.81 -0.88
N GLN A 145 20.98 1.32 -2.10
CA GLN A 145 21.20 2.73 -2.37
C GLN A 145 19.91 3.39 -2.85
N ASP A 146 19.56 4.50 -2.19
CA ASP A 146 18.46 5.39 -2.55
C ASP A 146 18.94 6.37 -3.62
N GLN A 147 18.66 6.05 -4.89
CA GLN A 147 19.06 6.85 -6.05
C GLN A 147 17.93 6.93 -7.07
N TYR A 148 17.71 8.13 -7.60
CA TYR A 148 16.70 8.39 -8.61
C TYR A 148 17.19 9.39 -9.65
N SER A 149 16.51 9.42 -10.80
CA SER A 149 16.65 10.45 -11.83
C SER A 149 15.29 11.07 -12.12
N SER A 150 15.24 12.39 -12.32
CA SER A 150 14.06 13.11 -12.78
C SER A 150 14.35 13.89 -14.06
N GLU A 151 13.46 13.79 -15.05
CA GLU A 151 13.58 14.56 -16.29
C GLU A 151 12.20 14.91 -16.87
N ILE A 152 12.14 15.94 -17.72
CA ILE A 152 10.94 16.24 -18.50
C ILE A 152 11.04 15.56 -19.86
N THR A 153 9.98 14.84 -20.22
CA THR A 153 9.77 14.25 -21.54
C THR A 153 8.55 14.89 -22.18
N VAL A 154 8.62 15.21 -23.47
CA VAL A 154 7.48 15.73 -24.22
C VAL A 154 6.82 14.57 -24.95
N SER A 155 5.56 14.29 -24.64
CA SER A 155 4.79 13.23 -25.32
C SER A 155 4.35 13.68 -26.71
N ASN A 156 3.87 12.73 -27.53
CA ASN A 156 3.45 12.99 -28.92
C ASN A 156 2.35 14.06 -29.05
N ASP A 157 1.59 14.33 -27.99
CA ASP A 157 0.58 15.38 -27.89
C ASP A 157 1.15 16.74 -27.43
N ASN A 158 2.48 16.89 -27.47
CA ASN A 158 3.24 18.08 -27.09
C ASN A 158 3.08 18.51 -25.62
N LYS A 159 2.68 17.58 -24.74
CA LYS A 159 2.56 17.85 -23.31
C LYS A 159 3.82 17.47 -22.54
N PRO A 160 4.30 18.33 -21.62
CA PRO A 160 5.45 18.02 -20.78
C PRO A 160 5.05 17.04 -19.67
N ASN A 161 5.80 15.96 -19.55
CA ASN A 161 5.65 14.97 -18.50
C ASN A 161 6.92 14.84 -17.67
N LEU A 162 6.79 14.92 -16.36
CA LEU A 162 7.84 14.58 -15.42
C LEU A 162 7.96 13.06 -15.35
N LYS A 163 9.15 12.55 -15.69
CA LYS A 163 9.50 11.15 -15.51
C LYS A 163 10.47 11.04 -14.33
N ILE A 164 10.08 10.27 -13.32
CA ILE A 164 10.92 9.91 -12.18
C ILE A 164 11.25 8.43 -12.31
N SER A 165 12.53 8.06 -12.26
CA SER A 165 12.99 6.67 -12.36
C SER A 165 13.85 6.31 -11.15
N ASN A 166 13.61 5.14 -10.58
CA ASN A 166 14.48 4.56 -9.56
C ASN A 166 15.69 3.91 -10.24
N THR A 167 16.87 4.51 -10.05
CA THR A 167 18.14 4.05 -10.61
C THR A 167 19.03 3.38 -9.55
N GLY A 168 18.57 3.31 -8.31
CA GLY A 168 19.27 2.70 -7.19
C GLY A 168 18.88 1.25 -6.98
N SER A 169 19.20 0.75 -5.78
CA SER A 169 18.89 -0.61 -5.34
C SER A 169 17.94 -0.68 -4.15
N SER A 170 17.53 0.45 -3.55
CA SER A 170 16.45 0.51 -2.57
C SER A 170 15.10 0.83 -3.23
N VAL A 171 14.01 0.68 -2.47
CA VAL A 171 12.75 1.33 -2.81
C VAL A 171 12.86 2.84 -2.59
N ILE A 172 12.32 3.63 -3.53
CA ILE A 172 12.19 5.08 -3.42
C ILE A 172 10.80 5.39 -2.88
N GLU A 173 10.75 6.11 -1.77
CA GLU A 173 9.52 6.67 -1.22
C GLU A 173 9.33 8.08 -1.78
N LEU A 174 8.40 8.24 -2.72
CA LEU A 174 8.34 9.44 -3.55
C LEU A 174 8.13 10.73 -2.73
N ASN A 175 7.50 10.61 -1.56
CA ASN A 175 7.24 11.71 -0.62
C ASN A 175 8.46 12.14 0.23
N LYS A 176 9.56 11.39 0.20
CA LYS A 176 10.80 11.72 0.94
C LYS A 176 11.81 12.53 0.13
N HIS A 177 11.52 12.79 -1.14
CA HIS A 177 12.43 13.49 -2.04
C HIS A 177 11.84 14.79 -2.58
N THR A 178 12.73 15.64 -3.09
CA THR A 178 12.35 16.75 -3.95
C THR A 178 12.87 16.49 -5.35
N TYR A 179 12.07 16.77 -6.36
CA TYR A 179 12.43 16.51 -7.75
C TYR A 179 12.77 17.82 -8.45
N SER A 180 13.89 17.84 -9.15
CA SER A 180 14.34 19.00 -9.90
C SER A 180 14.66 18.61 -11.33
N VAL A 181 14.27 19.47 -12.26
CA VAL A 181 14.50 19.32 -13.70
C VAL A 181 14.86 20.67 -14.29
N ASP A 182 15.69 20.66 -15.32
CA ASP A 182 15.93 21.85 -16.13
C ASP A 182 14.91 21.90 -17.27
N TRP A 183 14.13 22.99 -17.33
CA TRP A 183 13.11 23.22 -18.34
C TRP A 183 13.22 24.63 -18.89
N GLN A 184 13.44 24.76 -20.20
CA GLN A 184 13.60 26.05 -20.90
C GLN A 184 14.67 26.97 -20.26
N GLY A 185 15.78 26.39 -19.78
CA GLY A 185 16.86 27.14 -19.13
C GLY A 185 16.57 27.58 -17.69
N GLN A 186 15.46 27.12 -17.10
CA GLN A 186 15.13 27.34 -15.69
C GLN A 186 15.08 26.00 -14.95
N THR A 187 15.69 25.94 -13.77
CA THR A 187 15.51 24.80 -12.87
C THR A 187 14.13 24.89 -12.21
N LYS A 188 13.28 23.91 -12.47
CA LYS A 188 11.99 23.71 -11.80
C LYS A 188 12.18 22.68 -10.69
N ARG A 189 11.57 22.91 -9.53
CA ARG A 189 11.69 22.05 -8.34
C ARG A 189 10.32 21.84 -7.73
N TRP A 190 9.96 20.60 -7.45
CA TRP A 190 8.69 20.23 -6.85
C TRP A 190 8.87 19.32 -5.64
N ASP A 191 8.14 19.63 -4.58
CA ASP A 191 8.01 18.76 -3.40
C ASP A 191 6.81 17.81 -3.53
N TRP A 192 6.54 17.07 -2.45
CA TRP A 192 5.45 16.11 -2.42
C TRP A 192 4.07 16.76 -2.53
N GLU A 193 3.83 17.90 -1.89
CA GLU A 193 2.51 18.57 -1.88
C GLU A 193 2.09 18.96 -3.30
N GLN A 194 3.06 19.36 -4.13
CA GLN A 194 2.81 19.74 -5.52
C GLN A 194 2.63 18.53 -6.46
N LEU A 195 3.28 17.40 -6.16
CA LEU A 195 3.27 16.22 -7.03
C LEU A 195 2.23 15.15 -6.63
N GLU A 196 1.86 15.06 -5.36
CA GLU A 196 0.86 14.10 -4.87
C GLU A 196 -0.41 14.07 -5.74
N PRO A 197 -1.02 15.21 -6.13
CA PRO A 197 -2.28 15.18 -6.86
C PRO A 197 -2.18 14.55 -8.24
N VAL A 198 -0.97 14.49 -8.81
CA VAL A 198 -0.73 13.99 -10.18
C VAL A 198 0.01 12.65 -10.20
N LEU A 199 0.60 12.22 -9.07
CA LEU A 199 1.33 10.96 -8.96
C LEU A 199 0.39 9.77 -8.74
N PRO A 200 0.40 8.74 -9.62
CA PRO A 200 -0.46 7.57 -9.48
C PRO A 200 0.03 6.57 -8.42
N MET A 201 1.19 6.81 -7.81
CA MET A 201 1.84 5.89 -6.88
C MET A 201 2.75 6.63 -5.90
N GLN A 202 3.11 5.96 -4.79
CA GLN A 202 3.94 6.52 -3.72
C GLN A 202 5.33 5.89 -3.64
N TYR A 203 5.55 4.72 -4.25
CA TYR A 203 6.77 3.93 -4.11
C TYR A 203 7.26 3.48 -5.48
N LEU A 204 8.58 3.53 -5.73
CA LEU A 204 9.21 2.91 -6.90
C LEU A 204 10.22 1.88 -6.43
N VAL A 205 10.08 0.61 -6.81
CA VAL A 205 11.19 -0.35 -6.66
C VAL A 205 12.20 -0.20 -7.79
N PRO A 206 13.43 -0.74 -7.65
CA PRO A 206 14.49 -0.57 -8.65
C PRO A 206 14.05 -0.88 -10.08
N ASN A 207 14.51 -0.05 -11.02
CA ASN A 207 14.15 -0.06 -12.44
C ASN A 207 12.71 0.36 -12.78
N GLN A 208 11.90 0.74 -11.79
CA GLN A 208 10.60 1.34 -12.06
C GLN A 208 10.71 2.83 -12.34
N LYS A 209 9.69 3.31 -13.05
CA LYS A 209 9.51 4.71 -13.38
C LYS A 209 8.05 5.08 -13.31
N VAL A 210 7.81 6.33 -12.95
CA VAL A 210 6.50 6.97 -13.04
C VAL A 210 6.61 8.15 -13.98
N GLN A 211 5.56 8.38 -14.75
CA GLN A 211 5.46 9.51 -15.66
C GLN A 211 4.14 10.22 -15.42
N VAL A 212 4.19 11.54 -15.21
CA VAL A 212 3.02 12.35 -14.92
C VAL A 212 3.03 13.63 -15.71
N ASN A 213 1.86 14.05 -16.18
CA ASN A 213 1.70 15.34 -16.81
C ASN A 213 1.92 16.44 -15.76
N VAL A 214 2.82 17.37 -16.07
CA VAL A 214 3.16 18.50 -15.19
C VAL A 214 2.93 19.84 -15.89
N GLU A 215 2.10 19.86 -16.94
CA GLU A 215 1.79 21.07 -17.69
C GLU A 215 1.26 22.17 -16.76
N SER A 216 0.32 21.85 -15.88
CA SER A 216 -0.22 22.78 -14.88
C SER A 216 0.81 23.26 -13.84
N LEU A 217 1.90 22.52 -13.64
CA LEU A 217 2.97 22.86 -12.69
C LEU A 217 4.13 23.63 -13.35
N LEU A 218 4.12 23.73 -14.68
CA LEU A 218 5.12 24.44 -15.47
C LEU A 218 4.66 25.82 -15.92
N VAL A 219 3.35 26.07 -15.93
CA VAL A 219 2.78 27.40 -16.14
C VAL A 219 3.03 28.24 -14.88
N ASN A 220 3.67 29.39 -15.05
CA ASN A 220 3.85 30.39 -13.98
C ASN A 220 2.52 31.06 -13.62
#